data_AF-A0A7C5FLL4-F1
#
_entry.id   AF-A0A7C5FLL4-F1
#
_cell.length_a   1.000
_cell.length_b   1.000
_cell.length_c   1.000
_cell.angle_alpha   90.00
_cell.angle_beta   90.00
_cell.angle_gamma   90.00
#
_symmetry.space_group_name_H-M   'P 1'
#
loop_
_entity.id
_entity.type
_entity.pdbx_description
1 polymer ?
#
loop_
_entity_poly.entity_id
_entity_poly.type
_entity_poly.pdbx_seq_one_letter_code
_entity_poly.pdbx_strand_id
1 'polypeptide(L)'
;MDIREIVRMSVDQLSKRLDIDPSLITPSDLEKDASDWRVYLYVSSGGVKTKYLAIVDPVTGLISRFEKSEDVLIKPPGERSENDLNRVKRTFTPKQLELLKEDYIRETKIYEAILRNQDESQQEKINAYYVLGKVYREMGVIFGSPLYLQKALTNFKEILNFPDSIISQIKGKVLNYMGLTSFKIGEIMFNQEEMQTAIEYFQDSANFFKYHSMMAEFNAVQENLEMAAKKLYGKEYKKALIQFVKAKAK
;
A
#
# COMPACT_ATOMS: atom_id res chain seq x y z
N MET A 1 -4.87 12.05 40.61
CA MET A 1 -4.37 10.87 39.88
C MET A 1 -3.38 11.33 38.83
N ASP A 2 -2.29 10.58 38.61
CA ASP A 2 -1.26 10.92 37.62
C ASP A 2 -1.75 10.63 36.19
N ILE A 3 -1.36 11.46 35.23
CA ILE A 3 -1.66 11.30 33.79
C ILE A 3 -1.15 9.95 33.28
N ARG A 4 0.01 9.49 33.75
CA ARG A 4 0.55 8.16 33.37
C ARG A 4 -0.36 7.03 33.82
N GLU A 5 -1.00 7.19 34.97
CA GLU A 5 -1.94 6.21 35.51
C GLU A 5 -3.25 6.20 34.73
N ILE A 6 -3.75 7.39 34.34
CA ILE A 6 -4.90 7.57 33.44
C ILE A 6 -4.68 6.86 32.10
N VAL A 7 -3.52 7.06 31.46
CA VAL A 7 -3.19 6.40 30.18
C VAL A 7 -3.11 4.89 30.32
N ARG A 8 -2.41 4.38 31.34
CA ARG A 8 -2.28 2.94 31.59
C ARG A 8 -3.64 2.28 31.79
N MET A 9 -4.48 2.86 32.65
CA MET A 9 -5.84 2.36 32.88
C MET A 9 -6.69 2.38 31.61
N SER A 10 -6.47 3.36 30.73
CA SER A 10 -7.20 3.47 29.48
C SER A 10 -6.80 2.41 28.46
N VAL A 11 -5.50 2.09 28.38
CA VAL A 11 -4.97 0.98 27.59
C VAL A 11 -5.51 -0.36 28.09
N ASP A 12 -5.47 -0.61 29.41
CA ASP A 12 -5.95 -1.87 30.00
C ASP A 12 -7.46 -2.08 29.79
N GLN A 13 -8.26 -1.02 29.97
CA GLN A 13 -9.71 -1.08 29.76
C GLN A 13 -10.06 -1.26 28.27
N LEU A 14 -9.34 -0.61 27.36
CA LEU A 14 -9.55 -0.76 25.92
C LEU A 14 -9.16 -2.17 25.44
N SER A 15 -8.01 -2.68 25.90
CA SER A 15 -7.54 -4.04 25.61
C SER A 15 -8.57 -5.09 26.01
N LYS A 16 -9.09 -5.03 27.25
CA LYS A 16 -10.13 -5.95 27.73
C LYS A 16 -11.43 -5.83 26.94
N ARG A 17 -11.82 -4.62 26.58
CA ARG A 17 -13.08 -4.37 25.86
C ARG A 17 -13.03 -4.88 24.42
N LEU A 18 -11.87 -4.80 23.77
CA LEU A 18 -11.68 -5.21 22.38
C LEU A 18 -11.11 -6.62 22.22
N ASP A 19 -10.76 -7.29 23.33
CA ASP A 19 -10.08 -8.60 23.35
C ASP A 19 -8.78 -8.59 22.51
N ILE A 20 -7.92 -7.60 22.78
CA ILE A 20 -6.65 -7.40 22.05
C ILE A 20 -5.48 -7.26 23.02
N ASP A 21 -4.28 -7.61 22.54
CA ASP A 21 -3.03 -7.40 23.28
C ASP A 21 -2.81 -5.89 23.57
N PRO A 22 -2.62 -5.48 24.84
CA PRO A 22 -2.30 -4.11 25.22
C PRO A 22 -1.09 -3.52 24.47
N SER A 23 -0.12 -4.34 24.07
CA SER A 23 1.07 -3.88 23.33
C SER A 23 0.74 -3.30 21.95
N LEU A 24 -0.46 -3.57 21.43
CA LEU A 24 -0.95 -3.03 20.16
C LEU A 24 -1.60 -1.65 20.31
N ILE A 25 -1.69 -1.13 21.53
CA ILE A 25 -2.33 0.15 21.85
C ILE A 25 -1.26 1.19 22.15
N THR A 26 -1.13 2.19 21.28
CA THR A 26 -0.20 3.31 21.47
C THR A 26 -0.97 4.58 21.84
N PRO A 27 -0.73 5.20 22.99
CA PRO A 27 -1.26 6.52 23.32
C PRO A 27 -0.71 7.58 22.34
N SER A 28 -1.52 8.56 21.92
CA SER A 28 -1.02 9.66 21.08
C SER A 28 -1.06 11.01 21.76
N ASP A 29 -2.25 11.42 22.19
CA ASP A 29 -2.52 12.78 22.62
C ASP A 29 -3.45 12.74 23.83
N LEU A 30 -3.22 13.68 24.74
CA LEU A 30 -4.01 13.90 25.93
C LEU A 30 -4.52 15.33 25.89
N GLU A 31 -5.83 15.47 25.86
CA GLU A 31 -6.49 16.77 25.99
C GLU A 31 -7.25 16.79 27.31
N LYS A 32 -7.16 17.90 28.03
CA LYS A 32 -7.98 18.14 29.21
C LYS A 32 -9.10 19.10 28.81
N ASP A 33 -10.34 18.63 28.89
CA ASP A 33 -11.53 19.46 28.76
C ASP A 33 -12.06 19.83 30.15
N ALA A 34 -12.94 20.81 30.25
CA ALA A 34 -13.34 21.46 31.52
C ALA A 34 -13.79 20.49 32.64
N SER A 35 -14.31 19.31 32.31
CA SER A 35 -14.76 18.29 33.26
C SER A 35 -14.06 16.93 33.16
N ASP A 36 -13.36 16.61 32.07
CA ASP A 36 -12.90 15.24 31.75
C ASP A 36 -11.54 15.21 31.07
N TRP A 37 -10.85 14.07 31.17
CA TRP A 37 -9.67 13.77 30.36
C TRP A 37 -10.08 13.08 29.06
N ARG A 38 -9.57 13.57 27.94
CA ARG A 38 -9.69 12.93 26.63
C ARG A 38 -8.36 12.27 26.29
N VAL A 39 -8.37 10.95 26.22
CA VAL A 39 -7.19 10.14 25.87
C VAL A 39 -7.39 9.55 24.49
N TYR A 40 -6.52 9.91 23.56
CA TYR A 40 -6.51 9.32 22.24
C TYR A 40 -5.57 8.12 22.21
N LEU A 41 -6.13 6.95 21.86
CA LEU A 41 -5.44 5.67 21.80
C LEU A 41 -5.49 5.15 20.37
N TYR A 42 -4.35 4.74 19.82
CA TYR A 42 -4.31 4.05 18.54
C TYR A 42 -4.17 2.56 18.75
N VAL A 43 -5.09 1.78 18.21
CA VAL A 43 -4.98 0.32 18.13
C VAL A 43 -4.41 -0.05 16.77
N SER A 44 -3.23 -0.65 16.76
CA SER A 44 -2.58 -1.14 15.54
C SER A 44 -2.98 -2.59 15.29
N SER A 45 -3.81 -2.85 14.28
CA SER A 45 -4.21 -4.21 13.90
C SER A 45 -4.21 -4.41 12.39
N GLY A 46 -3.35 -5.31 11.91
CA GLY A 46 -3.28 -5.72 10.50
C GLY A 46 -3.03 -4.57 9.51
N GLY A 47 -2.20 -3.58 9.85
CA GLY A 47 -1.88 -2.45 8.97
C GLY A 47 -2.84 -1.25 9.07
N VAL A 48 -3.82 -1.29 9.96
CA VAL A 48 -4.72 -0.17 10.28
C VAL A 48 -4.49 0.25 11.74
N LYS A 49 -4.28 1.56 11.95
CA LYS A 49 -4.24 2.24 13.24
C LYS A 49 -5.60 2.85 13.50
N THR A 50 -6.42 2.20 14.30
CA THR A 50 -7.71 2.76 14.68
C THR A 50 -7.52 3.72 15.86
N LYS A 51 -7.82 5.00 15.67
CA LYS A 51 -7.93 6.01 16.73
C LYS A 51 -9.20 5.76 17.53
N TYR A 52 -9.05 5.58 18.82
CA TYR A 52 -10.10 5.57 19.82
C TYR A 52 -9.97 6.79 20.71
N LEU A 53 -11.08 7.43 21.02
CA LEU A 53 -11.19 8.43 22.07
C LEU A 53 -11.75 7.75 23.32
N ALA A 54 -10.99 7.82 24.41
CA ALA A 54 -11.46 7.50 25.74
C ALA A 54 -11.75 8.79 26.51
N ILE A 55 -12.96 8.93 27.03
CA ILE A 55 -13.32 9.98 27.98
C ILE A 55 -13.18 9.39 29.37
N VAL A 56 -12.27 9.96 30.16
CA VAL A 56 -11.87 9.46 31.48
C VAL A 56 -12.28 10.46 32.55
N ASP A 57 -13.03 9.96 33.54
CA ASP A 57 -13.38 10.73 34.73
C ASP A 57 -12.10 11.06 35.53
N PRO A 58 -11.84 12.34 35.84
CA PRO A 58 -10.58 12.76 36.47
C PRO A 58 -10.47 12.35 37.96
N VAL A 59 -11.58 12.01 38.61
CA VAL A 59 -11.65 11.65 40.03
C VAL A 59 -11.49 10.14 40.19
N THR A 60 -12.17 9.34 39.37
CA THR A 60 -12.21 7.88 39.50
C THR A 60 -11.24 7.15 38.57
N GLY A 61 -10.82 7.79 37.48
CA GLY A 61 -10.01 7.16 36.43
C GLY A 61 -10.75 6.13 35.59
N LEU A 62 -12.07 6.02 35.77
CA LEU A 62 -12.91 5.15 34.98
C LEU A 62 -13.24 5.80 33.63
N ILE A 63 -13.30 4.96 32.60
CA ILE A 63 -13.71 5.42 31.28
C ILE A 63 -15.22 5.48 31.23
N SER A 64 -15.74 6.71 31.12
CA SER A 64 -17.18 6.95 30.98
C SER A 64 -17.65 6.66 29.55
N ARG A 65 -16.77 6.81 28.55
CA ARG A 65 -17.10 6.60 27.14
C ARG A 65 -15.88 6.20 26.32
N PHE A 66 -16.06 5.19 25.46
CA PHE A 66 -15.15 4.86 24.38
C PHE A 66 -15.81 5.14 23.05
N GLU A 67 -15.15 5.92 22.21
CA GLU A 67 -15.59 6.17 20.85
C GLU A 67 -14.51 5.76 19.86
N LYS A 68 -14.87 4.95 18.87
CA LYS A 68 -14.01 4.77 17.70
C LYS A 68 -14.05 6.09 16.93
N SER A 69 -12.93 6.80 16.92
CA SER A 69 -12.81 8.12 16.32
C SER A 69 -12.55 7.99 14.81
N GLU A 70 -11.46 7.34 14.41
CA GLU A 70 -11.06 7.25 12.99
C GLU A 70 -10.21 5.99 12.75
N ASP A 71 -10.36 5.34 11.59
CA ASP A 71 -9.34 4.39 11.11
C ASP A 71 -8.26 5.18 10.34
N VAL A 72 -7.02 5.15 10.83
CA VAL A 72 -5.84 5.76 10.21
C VAL A 72 -4.97 4.65 9.62
N LEU A 73 -4.48 4.79 8.39
CA LEU A 73 -3.63 3.77 7.76
C LEU A 73 -2.21 3.83 8.32
N ILE A 74 -1.60 2.67 8.59
CA ILE A 74 -0.25 2.59 9.19
C ILE A 74 0.84 2.84 8.15
N LYS A 75 0.60 2.46 6.89
CA LYS A 75 1.59 2.60 5.82
C LYS A 75 1.32 3.87 5.01
N PRO A 76 2.37 4.65 4.68
CA PRO A 76 2.23 5.78 3.79
C PRO A 76 1.77 5.30 2.40
N PRO A 77 1.16 6.20 1.61
CA PRO A 77 0.90 5.94 0.22
C PRO A 77 2.09 5.36 -0.53
N GLY A 78 1.78 4.39 -1.38
CA GLY A 78 2.74 3.65 -2.16
C GLY A 78 3.41 2.46 -1.45
N GLU A 79 3.24 2.25 -0.15
CA GLU A 79 3.84 1.11 0.57
C GLU A 79 2.86 -0.03 0.88
N ARG A 80 1.63 0.04 0.38
CA ARG A 80 0.56 -0.90 0.73
C ARG A 80 0.60 -2.14 -0.17
N SER A 81 0.42 -3.30 0.46
CA SER A 81 0.22 -4.56 -0.26
C SER A 81 -1.17 -4.61 -0.90
N GLU A 82 -1.39 -5.52 -1.86
CA GLU A 82 -2.72 -5.71 -2.46
C GLU A 82 -3.80 -6.05 -1.42
N ASN A 83 -3.43 -6.80 -0.37
CA ASN A 83 -4.32 -7.11 0.75
C ASN A 83 -4.68 -5.86 1.56
N ASP A 84 -3.70 -4.99 1.82
CA ASP A 84 -3.93 -3.69 2.49
C ASP A 84 -4.92 -2.85 1.67
N LEU A 85 -4.74 -2.77 0.35
CA LEU A 85 -5.62 -2.01 -0.55
C LEU A 85 -7.04 -2.58 -0.61
N ASN A 86 -7.17 -3.91 -0.68
CA ASN A 86 -8.48 -4.56 -0.66
C ASN A 86 -9.19 -4.40 0.68
N ARG A 87 -8.45 -4.34 1.79
CA ARG A 87 -9.01 -4.03 3.11
C ARG A 87 -9.56 -2.61 3.13
N VAL A 88 -8.77 -1.62 2.68
CA VAL A 88 -9.21 -0.21 2.57
C VAL A 88 -10.54 -0.11 1.85
N LYS A 89 -10.66 -0.70 0.65
CA LYS A 89 -11.90 -0.70 -0.13
C LYS A 89 -13.12 -1.22 0.61
N ARG A 90 -12.94 -2.24 1.45
CA ARG A 90 -14.04 -2.94 2.13
C ARG A 90 -14.42 -2.27 3.44
N THR A 91 -13.47 -1.64 4.13
CA THR A 91 -13.67 -1.14 5.49
C THR A 91 -13.88 0.36 5.56
N PHE A 92 -13.43 1.13 4.56
CA PHE A 92 -13.53 2.59 4.61
C PHE A 92 -14.94 3.04 4.21
N THR A 93 -15.47 3.97 4.99
CA THR A 93 -16.68 4.71 4.62
C THR A 93 -16.42 5.64 3.44
N PRO A 94 -17.47 6.10 2.71
CA PRO A 94 -17.30 7.05 1.61
C PRO A 94 -16.50 8.31 2.01
N LYS A 95 -16.77 8.86 3.20
CA LYS A 95 -16.04 10.04 3.73
C LYS A 95 -14.56 9.75 3.96
N GLN A 96 -14.22 8.57 4.47
CA GLN A 96 -12.82 8.17 4.66
C GLN A 96 -12.11 7.94 3.32
N LEU A 97 -12.81 7.40 2.31
CA LEU A 97 -12.27 7.26 0.97
C LEU A 97 -12.01 8.62 0.30
N GLU A 98 -12.85 9.62 0.55
CA GLU A 98 -12.66 10.99 0.07
C GLU A 98 -11.42 11.64 0.69
N LEU A 99 -11.29 11.60 2.02
CA LEU A 99 -10.10 12.11 2.72
C LEU A 99 -8.82 11.41 2.24
N LEU A 100 -8.87 10.09 2.09
CA LEU A 100 -7.73 9.32 1.58
C LEU A 100 -7.37 9.74 0.14
N LYS A 101 -8.36 10.05 -0.70
CA LYS A 101 -8.13 10.55 -2.06
C LYS A 101 -7.43 11.91 -2.04
N GLU A 102 -7.83 12.80 -1.13
CA GLU A 102 -7.18 14.10 -0.94
C GLU A 102 -5.72 13.94 -0.50
N ASP A 103 -5.43 13.01 0.41
CA ASP A 103 -4.06 12.68 0.84
C ASP A 103 -3.19 12.24 -0.32
N TYR A 104 -3.68 11.29 -1.12
CA TYR A 104 -2.97 10.87 -2.33
C TYR A 104 -2.74 12.03 -3.29
N ILE A 105 -3.72 12.90 -3.52
CA ILE A 105 -3.58 14.07 -4.41
C ILE A 105 -2.55 15.06 -3.87
N ARG A 106 -2.48 15.27 -2.55
CA ARG A 106 -1.44 16.11 -1.94
C ARG A 106 -0.07 15.51 -2.16
N GLU A 107 0.08 14.20 -1.98
CA GLU A 107 1.34 13.51 -2.19
C GLU A 107 1.80 13.54 -3.64
N THR A 108 0.91 13.29 -4.61
CA THR A 108 1.28 13.35 -6.03
C THR A 108 1.78 14.74 -6.42
N LYS A 109 1.18 15.81 -5.87
CA LYS A 109 1.61 17.20 -6.15
C LYS A 109 3.06 17.47 -5.71
N ILE A 110 3.49 16.88 -4.58
CA ILE A 110 4.86 17.05 -4.07
C ILE A 110 5.85 16.44 -5.06
N TYR A 111 5.65 15.17 -5.45
CA TYR A 111 6.56 14.50 -6.37
C TYR A 111 6.48 15.02 -7.81
N GLU A 112 5.31 15.47 -8.27
CA GLU A 112 5.18 16.19 -9.54
C GLU A 112 5.94 17.52 -9.53
N ALA A 113 6.05 18.20 -8.38
CA ALA A 113 6.88 19.39 -8.26
C ALA A 113 8.38 19.06 -8.38
N ILE A 114 8.83 17.97 -7.75
CA ILE A 114 10.21 17.46 -7.91
C ILE A 114 10.50 17.19 -9.39
N LEU A 115 9.62 16.48 -10.10
CA LEU A 115 9.83 16.19 -11.53
C LEU A 115 9.84 17.43 -12.44
N ARG A 116 9.20 18.52 -12.03
CA ARG A 116 9.24 19.81 -12.75
C ARG A 116 10.51 20.60 -12.49
N ASN A 117 11.18 20.35 -11.37
CA ASN A 117 12.42 21.03 -11.04
C ASN A 117 13.57 20.44 -11.88
N GLN A 118 14.17 21.26 -12.75
CA GLN A 118 15.19 20.82 -13.69
C GLN A 118 16.51 20.47 -12.98
N ASP A 119 16.76 21.12 -11.84
CA ASP A 119 18.00 21.00 -11.06
C ASP A 119 18.07 19.74 -10.21
N GLU A 120 16.98 18.97 -10.11
CA GLU A 120 16.95 17.73 -9.34
C GLU A 120 17.85 16.66 -9.98
N SER A 121 18.55 15.93 -9.13
CA SER A 121 19.42 14.84 -9.53
C SER A 121 18.62 13.73 -10.21
N GLN A 122 19.31 12.91 -11.01
CA GLN A 122 18.69 11.72 -11.62
C GLN A 122 18.11 10.78 -10.56
N GLN A 123 18.75 10.66 -9.40
CA GLN A 123 18.27 9.82 -8.31
C GLN A 123 16.97 10.34 -7.70
N GLU A 124 16.85 11.66 -7.50
CA GLU A 124 15.62 12.30 -7.02
C GLU A 124 14.48 12.12 -8.03
N LYS A 125 14.76 12.27 -9.33
CA LYS A 125 13.78 12.03 -10.39
C LYS A 125 13.32 10.57 -10.42
N ILE A 126 14.25 9.61 -10.34
CA ILE A 126 13.92 8.18 -10.25
C ILE A 126 13.04 7.89 -9.03
N ASN A 127 13.40 8.43 -7.85
CA ASN A 127 12.62 8.26 -6.63
C ASN A 127 11.21 8.86 -6.78
N ALA A 128 11.10 10.05 -7.36
CA ALA A 128 9.81 10.70 -7.60
C ALA A 128 8.93 9.91 -8.55
N TYR A 129 9.45 9.43 -9.69
CA TYR A 129 8.73 8.53 -10.58
C TYR A 129 8.31 7.24 -9.88
N TYR A 130 9.19 6.66 -9.05
CA TYR A 130 8.90 5.43 -8.32
C TYR A 130 7.76 5.60 -7.32
N VAL A 131 7.77 6.68 -6.54
CA VAL A 131 6.71 6.97 -5.58
C VAL A 131 5.41 7.33 -6.29
N LEU A 132 5.45 8.18 -7.32
CA LEU A 132 4.26 8.49 -8.13
C LEU A 132 3.63 7.23 -8.74
N GLY A 133 4.46 6.33 -9.28
CA GLY A 133 4.01 5.05 -9.81
C GLY A 133 3.26 4.23 -8.76
N LYS A 134 3.82 4.10 -7.56
CA LYS A 134 3.18 3.35 -6.45
C LYS A 134 1.89 4.04 -5.98
N VAL A 135 1.90 5.35 -5.78
CA VAL A 135 0.74 6.14 -5.34
C VAL A 135 -0.41 6.03 -6.35
N TYR A 136 -0.14 6.28 -7.63
CA TYR A 136 -1.14 6.18 -8.67
C TYR A 136 -1.67 4.74 -8.81
N ARG A 137 -0.83 3.73 -8.60
CA ARG A 137 -1.27 2.34 -8.58
C ARG A 137 -2.25 2.10 -7.43
N GLU A 138 -1.93 2.54 -6.22
CA GLU A 138 -2.82 2.39 -5.06
C GLU A 138 -4.15 3.10 -5.27
N MET A 139 -4.13 4.34 -5.79
CA MET A 139 -5.35 5.06 -6.17
C MET A 139 -6.16 4.27 -7.21
N GLY A 140 -5.50 3.78 -8.26
CA GLY A 140 -6.14 3.01 -9.32
C GLY A 140 -6.76 1.71 -8.82
N VAL A 141 -6.08 1.03 -7.89
CA VAL A 141 -6.64 -0.12 -7.19
C VAL A 141 -7.84 0.35 -6.37
N ILE A 142 -7.66 1.17 -5.33
CA ILE A 142 -8.68 1.56 -4.34
C ILE A 142 -9.94 2.10 -5.01
N PHE A 143 -9.78 3.04 -5.95
CA PHE A 143 -10.91 3.70 -6.60
C PHE A 143 -11.37 3.00 -7.88
N GLY A 144 -10.77 1.87 -8.25
CA GLY A 144 -11.15 1.11 -9.45
C GLY A 144 -10.97 1.88 -10.75
N SER A 145 -9.95 2.74 -10.82
CA SER A 145 -9.75 3.67 -11.94
C SER A 145 -8.61 3.21 -12.86
N PRO A 146 -8.91 2.80 -14.11
CA PRO A 146 -7.87 2.45 -15.07
C PRO A 146 -7.01 3.66 -15.44
N LEU A 147 -7.54 4.89 -15.35
CA LEU A 147 -6.77 6.11 -15.63
C LEU A 147 -5.61 6.30 -14.63
N TYR A 148 -5.85 6.08 -13.33
CA TYR A 148 -4.77 6.13 -12.34
C TYR A 148 -3.76 4.99 -12.56
N LEU A 149 -4.22 3.79 -12.91
CA LEU A 149 -3.31 2.69 -13.24
C LEU A 149 -2.46 2.98 -14.48
N GLN A 150 -3.01 3.64 -15.51
CA GLN A 150 -2.26 4.09 -16.67
C GLN A 150 -1.20 5.12 -16.28
N LYS A 151 -1.55 6.10 -15.43
CA LYS A 151 -0.56 7.04 -14.88
C LYS A 151 0.54 6.33 -14.10
N ALA A 152 0.21 5.29 -13.34
CA ALA A 152 1.20 4.48 -12.65
C ALA A 152 2.17 3.79 -13.62
N LEU A 153 1.64 3.16 -14.68
CA LEU A 153 2.47 2.55 -15.73
C LEU A 153 3.38 3.58 -16.41
N THR A 154 2.87 4.77 -16.73
CA THR A 154 3.70 5.84 -17.32
C THR A 154 4.89 6.18 -16.41
N ASN A 155 4.65 6.40 -15.12
CA ASN A 155 5.73 6.71 -14.17
C ASN A 155 6.74 5.56 -14.04
N PHE A 156 6.28 4.30 -13.99
CA PHE A 156 7.22 3.17 -13.97
C PHE A 156 8.02 3.02 -15.26
N LYS A 157 7.41 3.30 -16.42
CA LYS A 157 8.12 3.31 -17.72
C LYS A 157 9.19 4.39 -17.77
N GLU A 158 8.93 5.58 -17.22
CA GLU A 158 9.94 6.64 -17.16
C GLU A 158 11.19 6.20 -16.37
N ILE A 159 11.05 5.39 -15.33
CA ILE A 159 12.21 4.85 -14.60
C ILE A 159 13.06 3.96 -15.52
N LEU A 160 12.44 3.16 -16.38
CA LEU A 160 13.14 2.29 -17.32
C LEU A 160 13.86 3.05 -18.45
N ASN A 161 13.61 4.35 -18.62
CA ASN A 161 14.34 5.21 -19.55
C ASN A 161 15.71 5.65 -18.99
N PHE A 162 15.96 5.47 -17.69
CA PHE A 162 17.27 5.75 -17.09
C PHE A 162 18.26 4.62 -17.39
N PRO A 163 19.58 4.91 -17.46
CA PRO A 163 20.61 3.89 -17.67
C PRO A 163 20.53 2.75 -16.66
N ASP A 164 20.71 1.51 -17.14
CA ASP A 164 20.66 0.31 -16.31
C ASP A 164 21.66 0.34 -15.14
N SER A 165 22.80 1.02 -15.30
CA SER A 165 23.78 1.22 -14.23
C SER A 165 23.21 1.94 -13.01
N ILE A 166 22.19 2.79 -13.19
CA ILE A 166 21.57 3.62 -12.15
C ILE A 166 20.38 2.88 -11.54
N ILE A 167 19.55 2.24 -12.37
CA ILE A 167 18.30 1.61 -11.91
C ILE A 167 18.44 0.12 -11.56
N SER A 168 19.64 -0.47 -11.70
CA SER A 168 19.89 -1.89 -11.46
C SER A 168 19.25 -2.39 -10.16
N GLN A 169 19.37 -1.66 -9.05
CA GLN A 169 18.84 -2.08 -7.75
C GLN A 169 17.30 -2.12 -7.67
N ILE A 170 16.61 -1.39 -8.54
CA ILE A 170 15.15 -1.25 -8.50
C ILE A 170 14.43 -1.81 -9.73
N LYS A 171 15.15 -2.09 -10.82
CA LYS A 171 14.58 -2.55 -12.10
C LYS A 171 13.64 -3.74 -11.94
N GLY A 172 14.04 -4.77 -11.20
CA GLY A 172 13.19 -5.92 -10.91
C GLY A 172 11.89 -5.53 -10.19
N LYS A 173 11.96 -4.61 -9.22
CA LYS A 173 10.78 -4.13 -8.48
C LYS A 173 9.85 -3.31 -9.37
N VAL A 174 10.42 -2.44 -10.21
CA VAL A 174 9.66 -1.63 -11.18
C VAL A 174 8.90 -2.54 -12.14
N LEU A 175 9.55 -3.54 -12.72
CA LEU A 175 8.92 -4.52 -13.60
C LEU A 175 7.79 -5.29 -12.88
N ASN A 176 8.00 -5.72 -11.63
CA ASN A 176 6.93 -6.35 -10.85
C ASN A 176 5.73 -5.41 -10.63
N TYR A 177 5.97 -4.14 -10.31
CA TYR A 177 4.88 -3.18 -10.16
C TYR A 177 4.15 -2.90 -11.48
N MET A 178 4.86 -2.86 -12.61
CA MET A 178 4.25 -2.77 -13.93
C MET A 178 3.34 -3.98 -14.19
N GLY A 179 3.82 -5.20 -13.89
CA GLY A 179 3.02 -6.42 -13.95
C GLY A 179 1.76 -6.36 -13.10
N LEU A 180 1.88 -5.96 -11.83
CA LEU A 180 0.72 -5.80 -10.92
C LEU A 180 -0.27 -4.75 -11.45
N THR A 181 0.23 -3.68 -12.06
CA THR A 181 -0.59 -2.56 -12.56
C THR A 181 -1.33 -2.98 -13.82
N SER A 182 -0.64 -3.55 -14.81
CA SER A 182 -1.24 -4.12 -16.02
C SER A 182 -2.24 -5.21 -15.68
N PHE A 183 -1.92 -6.12 -14.75
CA PHE A 183 -2.85 -7.17 -14.33
C PHE A 183 -4.16 -6.55 -13.82
N LYS A 184 -4.06 -5.48 -13.02
CA LYS A 184 -5.25 -4.79 -12.49
C LYS A 184 -6.05 -4.06 -13.56
N ILE A 185 -5.39 -3.43 -14.54
CA ILE A 185 -6.07 -2.85 -15.70
C ILE A 185 -6.83 -3.94 -16.45
N GLY A 186 -6.17 -5.07 -16.72
CA GLY A 186 -6.79 -6.24 -17.35
C GLY A 186 -8.01 -6.74 -16.59
N GLU A 187 -7.96 -6.79 -15.25
CA GLU A 187 -9.13 -7.17 -14.44
C GLU A 187 -10.28 -6.16 -14.52
N ILE A 188 -9.99 -4.87 -14.42
CA ILE A 188 -11.02 -3.82 -14.42
C ILE A 188 -11.68 -3.70 -15.80
N MET A 189 -10.89 -3.81 -16.86
CA MET A 189 -11.33 -3.63 -18.24
C MET A 189 -11.72 -4.94 -18.93
N PHE A 190 -11.58 -6.08 -18.26
CA PHE A 190 -11.73 -7.42 -18.85
C PHE A 190 -10.85 -7.61 -20.10
N ASN A 191 -9.65 -7.04 -20.09
CA ASN A 191 -8.74 -7.05 -21.23
C ASN A 191 -7.66 -8.15 -21.09
N GLN A 192 -7.75 -9.17 -21.94
CA GLN A 192 -6.82 -10.29 -21.96
C GLN A 192 -5.40 -9.91 -22.44
N GLU A 193 -5.28 -8.97 -23.39
CA GLU A 193 -3.97 -8.50 -23.87
C GLU A 193 -3.19 -7.78 -22.77
N GLU A 194 -3.90 -7.03 -21.91
CA GLU A 194 -3.28 -6.38 -20.78
C GLU A 194 -2.87 -7.39 -19.68
N MET A 195 -3.67 -8.45 -19.49
CA MET A 195 -3.26 -9.57 -18.61
C MET A 195 -2.05 -10.33 -19.17
N GLN A 196 -1.94 -10.46 -20.49
CA GLN A 196 -0.77 -11.02 -21.16
C GLN A 196 0.46 -10.15 -20.94
N THR A 197 0.31 -8.84 -21.12
CA THR A 197 1.36 -7.84 -20.85
C THR A 197 1.83 -7.92 -19.39
N ALA A 198 0.91 -8.15 -18.44
CA ALA A 198 1.27 -8.34 -17.04
C ALA A 198 2.17 -9.57 -16.81
N ILE A 199 1.86 -10.69 -17.47
CA ILE A 199 2.65 -11.92 -17.43
C ILE A 199 4.07 -11.66 -17.94
N GLU A 200 4.21 -10.90 -19.03
CA GLU A 200 5.50 -10.55 -19.60
C GLU A 200 6.36 -9.74 -18.61
N TYR A 201 5.78 -8.72 -17.96
CA TYR A 201 6.49 -7.95 -16.93
C TYR A 201 6.89 -8.80 -15.72
N PHE A 202 6.02 -9.71 -15.26
CA PHE A 202 6.38 -10.62 -14.16
C PHE A 202 7.52 -11.56 -14.55
N GLN A 203 7.55 -12.06 -15.78
CA GLN A 203 8.65 -12.89 -16.26
C GLN A 203 9.96 -12.12 -16.30
N ASP A 204 9.95 -10.89 -16.82
CA ASP A 204 11.15 -10.05 -16.89
C ASP A 204 11.66 -9.69 -15.50
N SER A 205 10.76 -9.40 -14.57
CA SER A 205 11.07 -9.20 -13.15
C SER A 205 11.66 -10.46 -12.50
N ALA A 206 11.06 -11.63 -12.73
CA ALA A 206 11.56 -12.90 -12.20
C ALA A 206 12.95 -13.24 -12.74
N ASN A 207 13.18 -13.06 -14.05
CA ASN A 207 14.48 -13.26 -14.67
C ASN A 207 15.53 -12.34 -14.06
N PHE A 208 15.18 -11.07 -13.83
CA PHE A 208 16.04 -10.11 -13.17
C PHE A 208 16.45 -10.59 -11.77
N PHE A 209 15.48 -10.93 -10.91
CA PHE A 209 15.77 -11.35 -9.54
C PHE A 209 16.51 -12.68 -9.47
N LYS A 210 16.20 -13.62 -10.36
CA LYS A 210 16.93 -14.89 -10.47
C LYS A 210 18.40 -14.67 -10.84
N TYR A 211 18.68 -13.82 -11.83
CA TYR A 211 20.04 -13.50 -12.26
C TYR A 211 20.85 -12.85 -11.12
N HIS A 212 20.23 -11.97 -10.33
CA HIS A 212 20.87 -11.29 -9.19
C HIS A 212 20.78 -12.08 -7.87
N SER A 213 20.36 -13.35 -7.91
CA SER A 213 20.24 -14.22 -6.73
C SER A 213 19.35 -13.67 -5.60
N MET A 214 18.36 -12.84 -5.94
CA MET A 214 17.39 -12.26 -5.01
C MET A 214 16.17 -13.19 -4.85
N MET A 215 16.36 -14.29 -4.13
CA MET A 215 15.38 -15.39 -4.11
C MET A 215 14.05 -15.06 -3.43
N ALA A 216 14.04 -14.17 -2.44
CA ALA A 216 12.80 -13.75 -1.77
C ALA A 216 11.89 -13.00 -2.75
N GLU A 217 12.44 -12.02 -3.47
CA GLU A 217 11.74 -11.27 -4.50
C GLU A 217 11.37 -12.15 -5.69
N PHE A 218 12.26 -13.06 -6.12
CA PHE A 218 11.94 -14.03 -7.16
C PHE A 218 10.69 -14.84 -6.81
N ASN A 219 10.61 -15.39 -5.60
CA ASN A 219 9.45 -16.18 -5.16
C ASN A 219 8.17 -15.33 -5.13
N ALA A 220 8.23 -14.10 -4.61
CA ALA A 220 7.09 -13.19 -4.60
C ALA A 220 6.58 -12.86 -6.02
N VAL A 221 7.48 -12.70 -6.98
CA VAL A 221 7.11 -12.48 -8.39
C VAL A 221 6.53 -13.75 -9.03
N GLN A 222 7.04 -14.93 -8.69
CA GLN A 222 6.47 -16.20 -9.16
C GLN A 222 5.01 -16.38 -8.70
N GLU A 223 4.69 -16.00 -7.47
CA GLU A 223 3.31 -16.02 -6.97
C GLU A 223 2.39 -15.10 -7.81
N ASN A 224 2.86 -13.89 -8.13
CA ASN A 224 2.12 -12.96 -8.98
C ASN A 224 1.95 -13.47 -10.42
N LEU A 225 3.01 -14.05 -10.99
CA LEU A 225 2.99 -14.67 -12.31
C LEU A 225 1.98 -15.83 -12.36
N GLU A 226 1.99 -16.71 -11.36
CA GLU A 226 1.02 -17.79 -11.26
C GLU A 226 -0.41 -17.28 -11.15
N MET A 227 -0.64 -16.25 -10.32
CA MET A 227 -1.95 -15.64 -10.17
C MET A 227 -2.47 -15.10 -11.52
N ALA A 228 -1.64 -14.35 -12.24
CA ALA A 228 -2.00 -13.80 -13.54
C ALA A 228 -2.27 -14.90 -14.58
N ALA A 229 -1.41 -15.92 -14.64
CA ALA A 229 -1.57 -17.04 -15.56
C ALA A 229 -2.82 -17.87 -15.25
N LYS A 230 -3.12 -18.14 -13.97
CA LYS A 230 -4.36 -18.82 -13.54
C LYS A 230 -5.59 -18.03 -13.96
N LYS A 231 -5.55 -16.71 -13.82
CA LYS A 231 -6.65 -15.82 -14.22
C LYS A 231 -6.89 -15.87 -15.74
N LEU A 232 -5.82 -15.82 -16.53
CA LEU A 232 -5.91 -15.75 -17.99
C LEU A 232 -6.23 -17.10 -18.65
N TYR A 233 -5.56 -18.18 -18.23
CA TYR A 233 -5.64 -19.49 -18.89
C TYR A 233 -6.43 -20.55 -18.09
N GLY A 234 -6.92 -20.21 -16.90
CA GLY A 234 -7.67 -21.14 -16.06
C GLY A 234 -6.89 -22.40 -15.73
N LYS A 235 -7.48 -23.57 -15.97
CA LYS A 235 -6.88 -24.88 -15.65
C LYS A 235 -5.63 -25.19 -16.48
N GLU A 236 -5.43 -24.52 -17.60
CA GLU A 236 -4.31 -24.78 -18.52
C GLU A 236 -3.07 -23.96 -18.22
N TYR A 237 -3.09 -23.12 -17.17
CA TYR A 237 -2.03 -22.16 -16.89
C TYR A 237 -0.63 -22.78 -16.76
N LYS A 238 -0.51 -24.00 -16.21
CA LYS A 238 0.78 -24.70 -16.11
C LYS A 238 1.37 -25.03 -17.49
N LYS A 239 0.53 -25.45 -18.44
CA LYS A 239 0.96 -25.74 -19.82
C LYS A 239 1.37 -24.44 -20.52
N ALA A 240 0.56 -23.39 -20.36
CA ALA A 240 0.84 -22.07 -20.92
C ALA A 240 2.18 -21.52 -20.41
N LEU A 241 2.42 -21.52 -19.09
CA LEU A 241 3.68 -21.05 -18.51
C LEU A 241 4.90 -21.81 -19.07
N ILE A 242 4.82 -23.13 -19.24
CA ILE A 242 5.89 -23.92 -19.85
C ILE A 242 6.14 -23.52 -21.31
N GLN A 243 5.07 -23.29 -22.09
CA GLN A 243 5.19 -22.87 -23.49
C GLN A 243 5.81 -21.47 -23.62
N PHE A 244 5.41 -20.54 -22.76
CA PHE A 244 5.97 -19.19 -22.72
C PHE A 244 7.47 -19.19 -22.39
N VAL A 245 7.89 -19.96 -21.39
CA VAL A 245 9.32 -20.10 -21.03
C VAL A 245 10.13 -20.65 -22.22
N LYS A 246 9.58 -21.62 -22.96
CA LYS A 246 10.24 -22.19 -24.15
C LYS A 246 10.34 -21.21 -25.32
N ALA A 247 9.36 -20.31 -25.47
CA ALA A 247 9.34 -19.33 -26.56
C ALA A 247 10.40 -18.23 -26.38
N LYS A 248 10.67 -17.78 -25.15
CA LYS A 248 11.69 -16.76 -24.84
C LYS A 248 13.14 -17.27 -24.81
N ALA A 249 13.36 -18.59 -24.87
CA ALA A 249 14.69 -19.21 -24.86
C ALA A 249 15.29 -19.41 -26.27
N LYS A 250 14.58 -18.98 -27.31
CA LYS A 250 15.01 -19.01 -28.71
C LYS A 250 15.36 -17.59 -29.16
#